data_AF-A0A3N2MCY8-F1
#
_entry.id   AF-A0A3N2MCY8-F1
#
_cell.length_a   1.000
_cell.length_b   1.000
_cell.length_c   1.000
_cell.angle_alpha   90.00
_cell.angle_beta   90.00
_cell.angle_gamma   90.00
#
_symmetry.space_group_name_H-M   'P 1'
#
loop_
_entity.id
_entity.type
_entity.pdbx_description
1 polymer ?
#
loop_
_entity_poly.entity_id
_entity_poly.type
_entity_poly.pdbx_seq_one_letter_code
_entity_poly.pdbx_strand_id
1 'polypeptide(L)'
;MNYQDAAEILNRNSGVFDITTPYGKERKRLFLSAQGNICEFAKRSKTRGYPIAIDIIEGWSGMVKVERSETDIVAKFKRYASRATFPSAFVRKCLEADPTKSCYENHLTTGTRIDGEIISLKAIERYAPYAVQEFREALKERRDYNSHRFDFRGYDGSLWLKVIEKDDGYYNIGDIAAGFSKEYRGCVNGYYYLLIDDEHFIGADID
;
A
#
# COMPACT_ATOMS: atom_id res chain seq x y z
N MET A 1 -4.53 16.87 28.73
CA MET A 1 -5.67 15.93 28.62
C MET A 1 -5.39 14.82 29.58
N ASN A 2 -6.37 14.21 30.25
CA ASN A 2 -5.99 13.16 31.21
C ASN A 2 -5.60 11.87 30.45
N TYR A 3 -4.84 10.99 31.11
CA TYR A 3 -4.38 9.73 30.55
C TYR A 3 -5.53 8.79 30.12
N GLN A 4 -6.59 8.71 30.91
CA GLN A 4 -7.77 7.89 30.65
C GLN A 4 -8.50 8.33 29.37
N ASP A 5 -8.66 9.63 29.14
CA ASP A 5 -9.28 10.18 27.92
C ASP A 5 -8.49 9.76 26.68
N ALA A 6 -7.16 9.85 26.75
CA ALA A 6 -6.27 9.43 25.67
C ALA A 6 -6.35 7.90 25.44
N ALA A 7 -6.40 7.12 26.51
CA ALA A 7 -6.52 5.66 26.45
C ALA A 7 -7.86 5.22 25.86
N GLU A 8 -8.95 5.91 26.18
CA GLU A 8 -10.28 5.65 25.61
C GLU A 8 -10.35 5.96 24.13
N ILE A 9 -9.76 7.07 23.66
CA ILE A 9 -9.67 7.37 22.22
C ILE A 9 -8.90 6.27 21.48
N LEU A 10 -7.82 5.75 22.08
CA LEU A 10 -7.00 4.67 21.51
C LEU A 10 -7.61 3.28 21.66
N ASN A 11 -8.63 3.13 22.51
CA ASN A 11 -9.31 1.86 22.71
C ASN A 11 -9.98 1.45 21.39
N ARG A 12 -9.48 0.36 20.78
CA ARG A 12 -9.83 -0.12 19.42
C ARG A 12 -9.36 0.78 18.25
N ASN A 13 -8.59 1.83 18.52
CA ASN A 13 -8.05 2.75 17.52
C ASN A 13 -6.53 2.85 17.64
N SER A 14 -5.80 2.02 16.89
CA SER A 14 -4.38 2.26 16.62
C SER A 14 -4.21 3.02 15.30
N GLY A 15 -3.19 3.86 15.17
CA GLY A 15 -3.00 4.59 13.92
C GLY A 15 -2.08 5.81 14.05
N VAL A 16 -2.23 6.73 13.10
CA VAL A 16 -1.56 8.04 13.12
C VAL A 16 -2.51 9.03 13.79
N PHE A 17 -1.99 9.84 14.70
CA PHE A 17 -2.73 10.86 15.42
C PHE A 17 -2.00 12.19 15.32
N ASP A 18 -2.78 13.26 15.16
CA ASP A 18 -2.32 14.63 15.37
C ASP A 18 -2.57 14.99 16.82
N ILE A 19 -1.48 15.30 17.53
CA ILE A 19 -1.45 15.65 18.94
C ILE A 19 -1.22 17.15 19.02
N THR A 20 -2.10 17.84 19.73
CA THR A 20 -1.92 19.26 20.04
C THR A 20 -1.22 19.36 21.39
N THR A 21 -0.09 20.06 21.43
CA THR A 21 0.67 20.37 22.65
C THR A 21 0.72 21.89 22.84
N PRO A 22 1.15 22.40 24.02
CA PRO A 22 1.40 23.83 24.21
C PRO A 22 2.41 24.45 23.23
N TYR A 23 3.29 23.62 22.66
CA TYR A 23 4.36 24.04 21.76
C TYR A 23 4.02 23.87 20.27
N GLY A 24 2.83 23.34 19.95
CA GLY A 24 2.38 23.12 18.58
C GLY A 24 1.80 21.72 18.34
N LYS A 25 1.65 21.37 17.07
CA LYS A 25 1.11 20.07 16.66
C LYS A 25 2.23 19.07 16.36
N GLU A 26 2.11 17.87 16.90
CA GLU A 26 2.98 16.73 16.63
C GLU A 26 2.18 15.60 15.98
N ARG A 27 2.83 14.83 15.11
CA ARG A 27 2.22 13.65 14.49
C ARG A 27 2.88 12.39 15.00
N LYS A 28 2.13 11.54 15.71
CA LYS A 28 2.63 10.28 16.29
C LYS A 28 1.83 9.08 15.82
N ARG A 29 2.48 7.92 15.79
CA ARG A 29 1.82 6.63 15.52
C ARG A 29 1.55 5.92 16.83
N LEU A 30 0.31 5.90 17.29
CA LEU A 30 -0.04 5.43 18.63
C LEU A 30 -0.86 4.13 18.61
N PHE A 31 -0.73 3.37 19.69
CA PHE A 31 -1.57 2.22 20.01
C PHE A 31 -1.67 2.03 21.53
N LEU A 32 -2.68 1.29 21.97
CA LEU A 32 -2.82 0.84 23.35
C LEU A 32 -2.25 -0.58 23.49
N SER A 33 -1.34 -0.80 24.44
CA SER A 33 -0.79 -2.12 24.72
C SER A 33 -1.81 -3.03 25.44
N ALA A 34 -1.55 -4.34 25.48
CA ALA A 34 -2.38 -5.28 26.24
C ALA A 34 -2.40 -4.99 27.76
N GLN A 35 -1.38 -4.30 28.26
CA GLN A 35 -1.28 -3.84 29.66
C GLN A 35 -1.94 -2.48 29.89
N GLY A 36 -2.58 -1.88 28.88
CA GLY A 36 -3.21 -0.55 29.00
C GLY A 36 -2.26 0.63 28.87
N ASN A 37 -1.03 0.41 28.38
CA ASN A 37 -0.06 1.48 28.18
C ASN A 37 -0.26 2.17 26.83
N ILE A 38 -0.29 3.51 26.82
CA ILE A 38 -0.24 4.28 25.57
C ILE A 38 1.18 4.21 25.02
N CYS A 39 1.33 3.72 23.79
CA CYS A 39 2.63 3.46 23.18
C CYS A 39 2.76 4.14 21.82
N GLU A 40 3.97 4.61 21.50
CA GLU A 40 4.35 5.03 20.15
C GLU A 40 4.99 3.86 19.39
N PHE A 41 4.50 3.57 18.18
CA PHE A 41 5.10 2.55 17.32
C PHE A 41 6.56 2.88 17.01
N ALA A 42 7.44 1.89 17.16
CA ALA A 42 8.82 2.04 16.77
C ALA A 42 8.93 2.34 15.25
N LYS A 43 10.01 3.01 14.85
CA LYS A 43 10.26 3.34 13.44
C LYS A 43 10.16 2.09 12.57
N ARG A 44 9.31 2.14 11.53
CA ARG A 44 9.00 1.03 10.58
C ARG A 44 8.31 -0.20 11.21
N SER A 45 7.98 -0.17 12.49
CA SER A 45 7.25 -1.25 13.16
C SER A 45 5.73 -1.10 12.98
N LYS A 46 5.04 -2.24 12.82
CA LYS A 46 3.57 -2.34 12.83
C LYS A 46 3.01 -3.02 14.09
N THR A 47 3.87 -3.61 14.93
CA THR A 47 3.46 -4.47 16.04
C THR A 47 4.15 -4.16 17.37
N ARG A 48 5.28 -3.45 17.32
CA ARG A 48 6.11 -3.09 18.48
C ARG A 48 6.27 -1.59 18.60
N GLY A 49 6.38 -1.11 19.84
CA GLY A 49 6.61 0.28 20.17
C GLY A 49 7.07 0.45 21.59
N TYR A 50 7.12 1.70 22.03
CA TYR A 50 7.60 2.07 23.37
C TYR A 50 6.50 2.82 24.12
N PRO A 51 6.32 2.55 25.43
CA PRO A 51 5.37 3.31 26.24
C PRO A 51 5.79 4.78 26.32
N ILE A 52 4.80 5.66 26.26
CA ILE A 52 4.99 7.10 26.46
C ILE A 52 4.79 7.38 27.95
N ALA A 53 5.63 8.22 28.54
CA ALA A 53 5.53 8.59 29.93
C ALA A 53 4.23 9.39 30.21
N ILE A 54 3.65 9.21 31.39
CA ILE A 54 2.34 9.77 31.76
C ILE A 54 2.36 11.30 31.71
N ASP A 55 3.43 11.92 32.20
CA ASP A 55 3.65 13.38 32.22
C ASP A 55 3.60 14.00 30.81
N ILE A 56 4.13 13.28 29.81
CA ILE A 56 4.08 13.71 28.41
C ILE A 56 2.63 13.71 27.90
N ILE A 57 1.86 12.67 28.22
CA ILE A 57 0.47 12.50 27.78
C ILE A 57 -0.43 13.56 28.44
N GLU A 58 -0.22 13.80 29.74
CA GLU A 58 -0.97 14.81 30.47
C GLU A 58 -0.76 16.22 29.90
N GLY A 59 0.43 16.48 29.36
CA GLY A 59 0.78 17.69 28.64
C GLY A 59 0.09 17.89 27.27
N TRP A 60 -0.64 16.89 26.74
CA TRP A 60 -1.35 17.04 25.46
C TRP A 60 -2.64 17.83 25.64
N SER A 61 -2.85 18.88 24.85
CA SER A 61 -4.09 19.65 24.84
C SER A 61 -5.20 19.00 23.99
N GLY A 62 -4.86 18.06 23.12
CA GLY A 62 -5.84 17.31 22.34
C GLY A 62 -5.21 16.26 21.42
N MET A 63 -6.00 15.30 20.99
CA MET A 63 -5.58 14.20 20.13
C MET A 63 -6.68 13.84 19.15
N VAL A 64 -6.35 13.82 17.85
CA VAL A 64 -7.31 13.49 16.78
C VAL A 64 -6.70 12.42 15.88
N LYS A 65 -7.48 11.36 15.61
CA LYS A 65 -7.07 10.30 14.68
C LYS A 65 -7.00 10.88 13.28
N VAL A 66 -5.86 10.69 12.63
CA VAL A 66 -5.70 11.10 11.23
C VAL A 66 -6.38 10.03 10.37
N GLU A 67 -7.53 10.37 9.82
CA GLU A 67 -8.13 9.57 8.76
C GLU A 67 -7.31 9.73 7.48
N ARG A 68 -7.10 8.61 6.78
CA ARG A 68 -6.49 8.67 5.45
C ARG A 68 -7.55 9.19 4.50
N SER A 69 -7.31 10.35 3.89
CA SER A 69 -8.18 10.81 2.82
C SER A 69 -8.00 9.92 1.59
N GLU A 70 -9.07 9.64 0.87
CA GLU A 70 -9.00 8.88 -0.39
C GLU A 70 -8.26 9.69 -1.48
N THR A 71 -8.35 11.02 -1.43
CA THR A 71 -7.56 11.93 -2.28
C THR A 71 -6.06 11.71 -2.12
N ASP A 72 -5.56 11.43 -0.90
CA ASP A 72 -4.14 11.08 -0.69
C ASP A 72 -3.76 9.77 -1.39
N ILE A 73 -4.70 8.84 -1.51
CA ILE A 73 -4.50 7.57 -2.19
C ILE A 73 -4.45 7.80 -3.71
N VAL A 74 -5.40 8.53 -4.30
CA VAL A 74 -5.37 8.88 -5.74
C VAL A 74 -4.09 9.63 -6.09
N ALA A 75 -3.69 10.61 -5.27
CA ALA A 75 -2.42 11.32 -5.45
C ALA A 75 -1.21 10.37 -5.40
N LYS A 76 -1.27 9.31 -4.59
CA LYS A 76 -0.25 8.27 -4.54
C LYS A 76 -0.21 7.45 -5.84
N PHE A 77 -1.35 7.03 -6.39
CA PHE A 77 -1.40 6.36 -7.70
C PHE A 77 -0.75 7.23 -8.78
N LYS A 78 -1.16 8.50 -8.89
CA LYS A 78 -0.58 9.48 -9.83
C LYS A 78 0.94 9.60 -9.68
N ARG A 79 1.43 9.74 -8.46
CA ARG A 79 2.86 9.93 -8.15
C ARG A 79 3.72 8.72 -8.51
N TYR A 80 3.20 7.50 -8.35
CA TYR A 80 3.93 6.30 -8.75
C TYR A 80 3.82 6.10 -10.26
N ALA A 81 2.64 6.24 -10.84
CA ALA A 81 2.41 6.14 -12.29
C ALA A 81 3.31 7.08 -13.09
N SER A 82 3.57 8.29 -12.58
CA SER A 82 4.43 9.27 -13.26
C SER A 82 5.91 8.86 -13.36
N ARG A 83 6.31 7.74 -12.76
CA ARG A 83 7.67 7.20 -12.79
C ARG A 83 7.83 6.06 -13.80
N ALA A 84 6.73 5.49 -14.26
CA ALA A 84 6.75 4.34 -15.16
C ALA A 84 7.43 4.70 -16.48
N THR A 85 8.33 3.83 -16.94
CA THR A 85 9.04 4.00 -18.23
C THR A 85 8.46 3.15 -19.36
N PHE A 86 7.42 2.37 -19.08
CA PHE A 86 6.74 1.47 -20.02
C PHE A 86 5.33 1.96 -20.37
N PRO A 87 4.83 1.67 -21.59
CA PRO A 87 3.44 1.94 -21.94
C PRO A 87 2.50 1.01 -21.16
N SER A 88 1.44 1.55 -20.57
CA SER A 88 0.42 0.74 -19.89
C SER A 88 -0.89 1.50 -19.77
N ALA A 89 -2.01 0.84 -20.08
CA ALA A 89 -3.35 1.37 -19.89
C ALA A 89 -3.63 1.76 -18.43
N PHE A 90 -3.18 0.94 -17.48
CA PHE A 90 -3.38 1.20 -16.06
C PHE A 90 -2.61 2.44 -15.60
N VAL A 91 -1.36 2.60 -16.03
CA VAL A 91 -0.54 3.79 -15.73
C VAL A 91 -1.19 5.06 -16.29
N ARG A 92 -1.66 5.03 -17.55
CA ARG A 92 -2.39 6.16 -18.16
C ARG A 92 -3.64 6.52 -17.35
N LYS A 93 -4.46 5.51 -17.01
CA LYS A 93 -5.66 5.68 -16.18
C LYS A 93 -5.34 6.32 -14.83
N CYS A 94 -4.24 5.89 -14.19
CA CYS A 94 -3.80 6.49 -12.93
C CYS A 94 -3.44 7.97 -13.08
N LEU A 95 -2.72 8.35 -14.15
CA LEU A 95 -2.32 9.75 -14.41
C LEU A 95 -3.53 10.65 -14.69
N GLU A 96 -4.55 10.13 -15.35
CA GLU A 96 -5.80 10.83 -15.69
C GLU A 96 -6.80 10.91 -14.52
N ALA A 97 -6.55 10.17 -13.43
CA ALA A 97 -7.46 10.12 -12.29
C ALA A 97 -7.78 11.50 -11.71
N ASP A 98 -9.07 11.72 -11.42
CA ASP A 98 -9.62 12.90 -10.79
C ASP A 98 -9.31 12.86 -9.28
N PRO A 99 -8.51 13.81 -8.76
CA PRO A 99 -8.13 13.83 -7.34
C PRO A 99 -9.31 14.12 -6.39
N THR A 100 -10.44 14.62 -6.91
CA THR A 100 -11.63 14.90 -6.10
C THR A 100 -12.50 13.66 -5.85
N LYS A 101 -12.23 12.58 -6.58
CA LYS A 101 -12.94 11.30 -6.48
C LYS A 101 -12.11 10.24 -5.76
N SER A 102 -12.77 9.21 -5.25
CA SER A 102 -12.13 8.02 -4.68
C SER A 102 -11.39 7.19 -5.74
N CYS A 103 -10.56 6.23 -5.31
CA CYS A 103 -9.95 5.26 -6.22
C CYS A 103 -10.99 4.40 -6.96
N TYR A 104 -12.08 4.03 -6.27
CA TYR A 104 -13.18 3.25 -6.84
C TYR A 104 -13.95 4.03 -7.91
N GLU A 105 -14.30 5.29 -7.64
CA GLU A 105 -14.99 6.16 -8.60
C GLU A 105 -14.13 6.53 -9.81
N ASN A 106 -12.80 6.53 -9.66
CA ASN A 106 -11.85 6.60 -10.77
C ASN A 106 -11.62 5.24 -11.47
N HIS A 107 -12.26 4.17 -10.98
CA HIS A 107 -12.09 2.80 -11.44
C HIS A 107 -10.63 2.31 -11.39
N LEU A 108 -9.81 2.84 -10.47
CA LEU A 108 -8.43 2.39 -10.27
C LEU A 108 -8.37 1.08 -9.47
N THR A 109 -9.35 0.89 -8.60
CA THR A 109 -9.46 -0.24 -7.67
C THR A 109 -10.93 -0.64 -7.52
N THR A 110 -11.20 -1.76 -6.86
CA THR A 110 -12.56 -2.17 -6.45
C THR A 110 -12.98 -1.61 -5.08
N GLY A 111 -12.23 -0.63 -4.54
CA GLY A 111 -12.54 0.02 -3.26
C GLY A 111 -12.21 -0.85 -2.06
N THR A 112 -10.97 -1.32 -1.96
CA THR A 112 -10.57 -2.36 -0.99
C THR A 112 -9.63 -1.82 0.08
N ARG A 113 -9.42 -2.63 1.14
CA ARG A 113 -8.47 -2.31 2.20
C ARG A 113 -7.00 -2.27 1.76
N ILE A 114 -6.65 -2.79 0.58
CA ILE A 114 -5.28 -2.75 0.06
C ILE A 114 -5.04 -1.57 -0.88
N ASP A 115 -6.04 -0.70 -1.08
CA ASP A 115 -5.94 0.43 -1.98
C ASP A 115 -4.73 1.30 -1.63
N GLY A 116 -3.86 1.48 -2.61
CA GLY A 116 -2.62 2.22 -2.46
C GLY A 116 -1.55 1.53 -1.61
N GLU A 117 -1.73 0.28 -1.16
CA GLU A 117 -0.63 -0.50 -0.58
C GLU A 117 0.45 -0.74 -1.65
N ILE A 118 1.72 -0.55 -1.30
CA ILE A 118 2.84 -0.73 -2.21
C ILE A 118 3.62 -1.98 -1.83
N ILE A 119 3.89 -2.82 -2.82
CA ILE A 119 4.86 -3.92 -2.74
C ILE A 119 5.93 -3.66 -3.80
N SER A 120 7.18 -3.55 -3.39
CA SER A 120 8.29 -3.40 -4.33
C SER A 120 8.84 -4.76 -4.76
N LEU A 121 9.44 -4.82 -5.96
CA LEU A 121 10.21 -5.98 -6.40
C LEU A 121 11.31 -6.33 -5.39
N LYS A 122 11.98 -5.34 -4.80
CA LYS A 122 12.95 -5.54 -3.70
C LYS A 122 12.37 -6.24 -2.46
N ALA A 123 11.06 -6.08 -2.18
CA ALA A 123 10.41 -6.80 -1.09
C ALA A 123 10.14 -8.26 -1.45
N ILE A 124 9.80 -8.53 -2.71
CA ILE A 124 9.56 -9.87 -3.28
C ILE A 124 10.86 -10.64 -3.46
N GLU A 125 11.93 -9.97 -3.86
CA GLU A 125 13.27 -10.52 -4.14
C GLU A 125 13.86 -11.29 -2.95
N ARG A 126 13.47 -10.92 -1.72
CA ARG A 126 13.86 -11.64 -0.49
C ARG A 126 13.31 -13.08 -0.42
N TYR A 127 12.25 -13.35 -1.18
CA TYR A 127 11.54 -14.61 -1.19
C TYR A 127 11.71 -15.35 -2.51
N ALA A 128 11.77 -14.61 -3.63
CA ALA A 128 11.87 -15.16 -4.97
C ALA A 128 12.86 -14.35 -5.84
N PRO A 129 14.17 -14.42 -5.57
CA PRO A 129 15.17 -13.61 -6.26
C PRO A 129 15.22 -13.90 -7.76
N TYR A 130 15.16 -15.17 -8.16
CA TYR A 130 15.15 -15.58 -9.57
C TYR A 130 13.90 -15.07 -10.30
N ALA A 131 12.71 -15.19 -9.67
CA ALA A 131 11.47 -14.72 -10.27
C ALA A 131 11.45 -13.20 -10.50
N VAL A 132 12.09 -12.43 -9.59
CA VAL A 132 12.24 -10.98 -9.72
C VAL A 132 13.25 -10.61 -10.81
N GLN A 133 14.37 -11.33 -10.91
CA GLN A 133 15.35 -11.11 -11.97
C GLN A 133 14.70 -11.31 -13.35
N GLU A 134 14.06 -12.46 -13.56
CA GLU A 134 13.37 -12.77 -14.82
C GLU A 134 12.25 -11.78 -15.13
N PHE A 135 11.53 -11.30 -14.12
CA PHE A 135 10.50 -10.27 -14.32
C PHE A 135 11.10 -8.95 -14.83
N ARG A 136 12.22 -8.49 -14.25
CA ARG A 136 12.92 -7.28 -14.70
C ARG A 136 13.45 -7.42 -16.12
N GLU A 137 14.01 -8.59 -16.44
CA GLU A 137 14.47 -8.90 -17.80
C GLU A 137 13.29 -8.92 -18.78
N ALA A 138 12.18 -9.57 -18.43
CA ALA A 138 10.98 -9.60 -19.25
C ALA A 138 10.37 -8.21 -19.50
N LEU A 139 10.35 -7.34 -18.49
CA LEU A 139 9.90 -5.95 -18.63
C LEU A 139 10.82 -5.15 -19.56
N LYS A 140 12.14 -5.31 -19.42
CA LYS A 140 13.14 -4.65 -20.27
C LYS A 140 13.04 -5.13 -21.72
N GLU A 141 12.88 -6.42 -21.93
CA GLU A 141 12.77 -7.05 -23.26
C GLU A 141 11.38 -6.93 -23.88
N ARG A 142 10.38 -6.52 -23.10
CA ARG A 142 8.97 -6.48 -23.47
C ARG A 142 8.53 -7.84 -24.02
N ARG A 143 8.59 -8.86 -23.15
CA ARG A 143 8.09 -10.21 -23.44
C ARG A 143 7.16 -10.70 -22.35
N ASP A 144 6.27 -11.61 -22.72
CA ASP A 144 5.43 -12.32 -21.78
C ASP A 144 6.26 -13.06 -20.72
N TYR A 145 5.74 -13.08 -19.49
CA TYR A 145 6.38 -13.77 -18.38
C TYR A 145 5.34 -14.18 -17.33
N ASN A 146 5.51 -15.38 -16.77
CA ASN A 146 4.77 -15.85 -15.61
C ASN A 146 5.75 -16.62 -14.73
N SER A 147 5.83 -16.25 -13.45
CA SER A 147 6.62 -17.02 -12.49
C SER A 147 5.87 -18.27 -12.05
N HIS A 148 6.59 -19.27 -11.55
CA HIS A 148 5.99 -20.25 -10.66
C HIS A 148 5.51 -19.60 -9.36
N ARG A 149 4.64 -20.29 -8.61
CA ARG A 149 4.24 -19.88 -7.27
C ARG A 149 5.43 -19.95 -6.31
N PHE A 150 5.53 -18.98 -5.41
CA PHE A 150 6.55 -18.90 -4.37
C PHE A 150 5.95 -18.50 -3.02
N ASP A 151 6.65 -18.82 -1.92
CA ASP A 151 6.24 -18.35 -0.59
C ASP A 151 6.41 -16.83 -0.49
N PHE A 152 5.37 -16.10 -0.12
CA PHE A 152 5.48 -14.69 0.19
C PHE A 152 4.70 -14.32 1.45
N ARG A 153 5.41 -14.18 2.58
CA ARG A 153 4.82 -13.74 3.87
C ARG A 153 3.62 -14.58 4.31
N GLY A 154 3.67 -15.90 4.08
CA GLY A 154 2.59 -16.84 4.41
C GLY A 154 1.50 -16.96 3.33
N TYR A 155 1.65 -16.29 2.18
CA TYR A 155 0.77 -16.40 1.01
C TYR A 155 1.48 -17.10 -0.14
N ASP A 156 0.71 -17.54 -1.14
CA ASP A 156 1.25 -17.94 -2.44
C ASP A 156 1.43 -16.66 -3.28
N GLY A 157 2.67 -16.38 -3.65
CA GLY A 157 3.04 -15.25 -4.50
C GLY A 157 3.29 -15.70 -5.94
N SER A 158 2.87 -14.88 -6.91
CA SER A 158 3.27 -15.05 -8.31
C SER A 158 3.39 -13.69 -9.02
N LEU A 159 4.32 -13.62 -9.96
CA LEU A 159 4.55 -12.45 -10.81
C LEU A 159 4.12 -12.80 -12.25
N TRP A 160 3.50 -11.84 -12.92
CA TRP A 160 3.11 -12.01 -14.32
C TRP A 160 3.26 -10.71 -15.10
N LEU A 161 3.58 -10.84 -16.38
CA LEU A 161 3.70 -9.76 -17.35
C LEU A 161 3.14 -10.26 -18.69
N LYS A 162 2.36 -9.40 -19.33
CA LYS A 162 1.73 -9.61 -20.63
C LYS A 162 2.01 -8.39 -21.50
N VAL A 163 2.50 -8.63 -22.71
CA VAL A 163 2.58 -7.60 -23.74
C VAL A 163 1.31 -7.68 -24.59
N ILE A 164 0.60 -6.56 -24.68
CA ILE A 164 -0.67 -6.52 -25.38
C ILE A 164 -0.42 -6.58 -26.89
N GLU A 165 -1.05 -7.53 -27.56
CA GLU A 165 -0.92 -7.74 -29.00
C GLU A 165 -2.04 -7.10 -29.84
N LYS A 166 -3.14 -6.68 -29.20
CA LYS A 166 -4.33 -6.13 -29.86
C LYS A 166 -4.98 -5.02 -29.03
N ASP A 167 -5.53 -4.03 -29.72
CA ASP A 167 -6.37 -3.01 -29.08
C ASP A 167 -7.72 -3.65 -28.68
N ASP A 168 -8.21 -3.34 -27.48
CA ASP A 168 -9.52 -3.81 -26.99
C ASP A 168 -10.37 -2.69 -26.36
N GLY A 169 -9.98 -1.44 -26.58
CA GLY A 169 -10.63 -0.24 -26.04
C GLY A 169 -10.17 0.14 -24.64
N TYR A 170 -9.56 -0.78 -23.88
CA TYR A 170 -8.86 -0.44 -22.64
C TYR A 170 -7.34 -0.44 -22.86
N TYR A 171 -6.82 -1.52 -23.45
CA TYR A 171 -5.42 -1.65 -23.82
C TYR A 171 -5.17 -1.21 -25.26
N ASN A 172 -3.97 -0.68 -25.46
CA ASN A 172 -3.38 -0.44 -26.78
C ASN A 172 -2.32 -1.51 -27.09
N ILE A 173 -2.10 -1.81 -28.37
CA ILE A 173 -1.00 -2.67 -28.84
C ILE A 173 0.33 -2.16 -28.28
N GLY A 174 1.11 -3.09 -27.72
CA GLY A 174 2.41 -2.83 -27.10
C GLY A 174 2.35 -2.37 -25.65
N ASP A 175 1.15 -2.18 -25.07
CA ASP A 175 1.02 -1.94 -23.64
C ASP A 175 1.55 -3.13 -22.83
N ILE A 176 2.04 -2.82 -21.64
CA ILE A 176 2.38 -3.79 -20.61
C ILE A 176 1.23 -3.87 -19.61
N ALA A 177 0.68 -5.07 -19.46
CA ALA A 177 -0.17 -5.46 -18.35
C ALA A 177 0.65 -6.39 -17.44
N ALA A 178 0.85 -6.00 -16.18
CA ALA A 178 1.67 -6.79 -15.26
C ALA A 178 1.18 -6.63 -13.83
N GLY A 179 1.49 -7.64 -13.02
CA GLY A 179 1.02 -7.66 -11.64
C GLY A 179 1.74 -8.65 -10.74
N PHE A 180 1.43 -8.52 -9.46
CA PHE A 180 1.81 -9.45 -8.40
C PHE A 180 0.54 -9.97 -7.74
N SER A 181 0.35 -11.28 -7.79
CA SER A 181 -0.74 -11.96 -7.09
C SER A 181 -0.25 -12.47 -5.75
N LYS A 182 -0.96 -12.13 -4.68
CA LYS A 182 -0.72 -12.61 -3.31
C LYS A 182 -1.94 -13.39 -2.86
N GLU A 183 -1.97 -14.66 -3.22
CA GLU A 183 -3.11 -15.56 -3.08
C GLU A 183 -3.11 -16.29 -1.72
N TYR A 184 -4.31 -16.63 -1.24
CA TYR A 184 -4.45 -17.59 -0.13
C TYR A 184 -3.89 -18.95 -0.55
N ARG A 185 -3.32 -19.69 0.42
CA ARG A 185 -2.61 -20.95 0.15
C ARG A 185 -3.48 -21.97 -0.56
N GLY A 186 -3.02 -22.42 -1.73
CA GLY A 186 -3.72 -23.42 -2.54
C GLY A 186 -5.03 -22.91 -3.16
N CYS A 187 -5.33 -21.62 -3.04
CA CYS A 187 -6.49 -20.99 -3.66
C CYS A 187 -6.08 -20.23 -4.93
N VAL A 188 -7.07 -19.64 -5.60
CA VAL A 188 -6.89 -18.75 -6.77
C VAL A 188 -7.61 -17.43 -6.50
N ASN A 189 -7.59 -17.00 -5.24
CA ASN A 189 -8.16 -15.75 -4.77
C ASN A 189 -7.27 -15.15 -3.69
N GLY A 190 -7.32 -13.84 -3.52
CA GLY A 190 -6.44 -13.14 -2.61
C GLY A 190 -6.29 -11.67 -2.96
N TYR A 191 -5.08 -11.14 -2.82
CA TYR A 191 -4.79 -9.72 -2.97
C TYR A 191 -4.02 -9.49 -4.27
N TYR A 192 -4.54 -8.64 -5.14
CA TYR A 192 -3.94 -8.37 -6.44
C TYR A 192 -3.37 -6.96 -6.50
N TYR A 193 -2.14 -6.90 -6.98
CA TYR A 193 -1.39 -5.66 -7.12
C TYR A 193 -0.99 -5.50 -8.59
N LEU A 194 -1.24 -4.32 -9.14
CA LEU A 194 -0.88 -4.00 -10.53
C LEU A 194 0.44 -3.25 -10.56
N LEU A 195 1.27 -3.53 -11.58
CA LEU A 195 2.53 -2.82 -11.79
C LEU A 195 2.22 -1.34 -12.07
N ILE A 196 2.78 -0.44 -11.24
CA ILE A 196 2.50 1.00 -11.30
C ILE A 196 3.71 1.83 -11.73
N ASP A 197 4.91 1.31 -11.47
CA ASP A 197 6.18 1.78 -12.03
C ASP A 197 7.11 0.56 -12.20
N ASP A 198 8.33 0.78 -12.67
CA ASP A 198 9.29 -0.26 -13.02
C ASP A 198 9.69 -1.18 -11.84
N GLU A 199 9.45 -0.77 -10.59
CA GLU A 199 9.91 -1.48 -9.40
C GLU A 199 8.81 -1.71 -8.34
N HIS A 200 7.60 -1.22 -8.56
CA HIS A 200 6.52 -1.24 -7.58
C HIS A 200 5.19 -1.70 -8.16
N PHE A 201 4.50 -2.47 -7.34
CA PHE A 201 3.10 -2.83 -7.51
C PHE A 201 2.24 -2.07 -6.50
N ILE A 202 1.02 -1.72 -6.90
CA ILE A 202 0.04 -1.03 -6.06
C ILE A 202 -1.24 -1.87 -5.95
N GLY A 203 -1.80 -1.96 -4.74
CA GLY A 203 -2.97 -2.77 -4.46
C GLY A 203 -4.20 -2.24 -5.18
N ALA A 204 -4.91 -3.13 -5.88
CA ALA A 204 -6.04 -2.78 -6.73
C ALA A 204 -7.31 -3.59 -6.43
N ASP A 205 -7.17 -4.85 -6.02
CA ASP A 205 -8.33 -5.74 -5.90
C ASP A 205 -8.14 -6.85 -4.86
N ILE A 206 -9.27 -7.36 -4.36
CA ILE A 206 -9.35 -8.54 -3.48
C ILE A 206 -10.49 -9.44 -3.97
N ASP A 207 -10.15 -10.68 -4.32
CA ASP A 207 -11.13 -11.76 -4.60
C ASP A 207 -11.38 -12.65 -3.37
#